data_AF-A0A9B0TN12-F1
#
_entry.id   AF-A0A9B0TN12-F1
#
_cell.length_a   1.000
_cell.length_b   1.000
_cell.length_c   1.000
_cell.angle_alpha   90.00
_cell.angle_beta   90.00
_cell.angle_gamma   90.00
#
_symmetry.space_group_name_H-M   'P 1'
#
loop_
_entity.id
_entity.type
_entity.pdbx_description
1 polymer ?
#
loop_
_entity_poly.entity_id
_entity_poly.type
_entity_poly.pdbx_seq_one_letter_code
_entity_poly.pdbx_strand_id
1 'polypeptide(L)'
;MASRLLSQQLAGSLKLTYRLLTPGKWRVMASTKPGLERGTRPQILPGRYPSPHLCTPIPLAALLLTSAPPYPRPPFFSPLHPHTLKLPAPTPPAAAILSSFLSALPPRALPEFRSGRQRLLTVPSLAHRDVAAGQNRCRHISQASAKVDVELDYDRPLMKTEVPGPRSRELMKQLNMIQNGEAVHFFCNYEESRGNYLVDVDGNRMLDLYSQISSVPIGYNHPALIKLLQQPQNVSSFINRPALGILPPENFVEQLKESLLSVAPKGMSQIITMACGSCSNENAFKTIFMWYRNKERGHASFSKEELETCMINQAPGCPDYSILSFMGAFHGRTMGCLATTHSKAIHKIDIPSFDWPIAPFPRLKYPLEDFVKENQQEEARCLEEVEDLIVKYRKKKKTVAGIIVEPIQSEGGDNHASDDFFWKLRDIARKHGCAFLVDEVQTGGGCTGKFWAHEHWGLDDPADVMTFSKKMMTGGFFHKEEFRPNAPYRIFNTWLGDPSKNLLLAEVINIIKREDLLNNATHAGKILLTGLLDLQARYPQFISRVRGRGTFCSFDTPDESVRNKLIVIARNKGVVLGGCGDKSIRFRPTMVFRDHHAHLFLNIFSDILANFK
;
A
#
# COMPACT_ATOMS: atom_id res chain seq x y z
N MET A 1 -72.48 -13.78 17.40
CA MET A 1 -72.73 -15.21 17.06
C MET A 1 -71.54 -16.03 17.51
N ALA A 2 -71.76 -17.27 17.95
CA ALA A 2 -70.73 -18.10 18.56
C ALA A 2 -70.26 -19.22 17.61
N SER A 3 -69.00 -19.64 17.76
CA SER A 3 -68.62 -21.05 17.63
C SER A 3 -67.38 -21.36 18.48
N ARG A 4 -67.31 -22.57 19.03
CA ARG A 4 -66.22 -23.17 19.82
C ARG A 4 -65.38 -24.06 18.86
N LEU A 5 -64.20 -24.63 19.16
CA LEU A 5 -63.68 -25.31 20.38
C LEU A 5 -62.13 -25.33 20.42
N LEU A 6 -61.60 -25.48 21.65
CA LEU A 6 -60.36 -26.14 22.15
C LEU A 6 -59.26 -26.58 21.14
N SER A 7 -57.96 -26.44 21.46
CA SER A 7 -57.32 -27.06 22.65
C SER A 7 -56.17 -26.25 23.32
N GLN A 8 -55.65 -26.77 24.44
CA GLN A 8 -54.81 -26.09 25.44
C GLN A 8 -53.30 -26.23 25.21
N GLN A 9 -52.48 -25.23 25.57
CA GLN A 9 -51.62 -25.28 26.77
C GLN A 9 -50.79 -24.00 27.04
N LEU A 10 -51.02 -23.45 28.24
CA LEU A 10 -50.12 -22.70 29.16
C LEU A 10 -49.12 -21.64 28.65
N ALA A 11 -49.26 -20.43 29.23
CA ALA A 11 -48.33 -19.30 29.12
C ALA A 11 -47.32 -19.25 30.29
N GLY A 12 -46.22 -18.49 30.14
CA GLY A 12 -45.26 -18.24 31.22
C GLY A 12 -44.05 -17.39 30.80
N SER A 13 -44.20 -16.07 30.77
CA SER A 13 -43.12 -15.13 30.41
C SER A 13 -42.06 -14.98 31.50
N LEU A 14 -40.78 -14.85 31.14
CA LEU A 14 -39.74 -14.35 32.04
C LEU A 14 -38.68 -13.52 31.31
N LYS A 15 -38.43 -12.31 31.83
CA LYS A 15 -37.42 -11.37 31.32
C LYS A 15 -36.02 -11.80 31.79
N LEU A 16 -34.99 -11.67 30.95
CA LEU A 16 -33.60 -11.63 31.41
C LEU A 16 -33.06 -10.19 31.39
N THR A 17 -32.50 -9.77 32.51
CA THR A 17 -31.82 -8.49 32.70
C THR A 17 -30.31 -8.74 32.68
N TYR A 18 -29.56 -8.03 31.83
CA TYR A 18 -28.09 -8.09 31.85
C TYR A 18 -27.52 -7.11 32.89
N ARG A 19 -26.53 -7.55 33.66
CA ARG A 19 -25.83 -6.73 34.66
C ARG A 19 -24.32 -6.82 34.44
N LEU A 20 -23.67 -5.66 34.32
CA LEU A 20 -22.22 -5.51 34.15
C LEU A 20 -21.46 -5.82 35.44
N LEU A 21 -20.35 -6.57 35.33
CA LEU A 21 -19.27 -6.63 36.32
C LEU A 21 -17.91 -6.80 35.62
N THR A 22 -16.89 -6.13 36.14
CA THR A 22 -15.46 -6.23 35.79
C THR A 22 -14.62 -5.99 37.06
N PRO A 23 -13.28 -6.16 37.07
CA PRO A 23 -12.49 -7.31 36.60
C PRO A 23 -11.47 -7.79 37.68
N GLY A 24 -10.83 -8.96 37.54
CA GLY A 24 -9.70 -9.29 38.42
C GLY A 24 -8.99 -10.64 38.26
N LYS A 25 -7.70 -10.58 37.90
CA LYS A 25 -6.59 -11.53 38.19
C LYS A 25 -6.81 -13.03 37.96
N TRP A 26 -6.18 -13.57 36.91
CA TRP A 26 -5.79 -14.98 36.84
C TRP A 26 -4.34 -15.17 37.30
N ARG A 27 -4.08 -16.19 38.12
CA ARG A 27 -2.73 -16.60 38.57
C ARG A 27 -2.59 -18.10 38.36
N VAL A 28 -1.52 -18.52 37.69
CA VAL A 28 -1.20 -19.94 37.43
C VAL A 28 -0.67 -20.60 38.71
N MET A 29 -1.18 -21.78 39.05
CA MET A 29 -0.59 -22.70 40.03
C MET A 29 -0.77 -24.14 39.52
N ALA A 30 0.33 -24.86 39.32
CA ALA A 30 0.32 -26.29 39.07
C ALA A 30 0.11 -27.07 40.38
N SER A 31 -0.46 -28.28 40.31
CA SER A 31 -0.68 -29.16 41.46
C SER A 31 -0.22 -30.58 41.15
N THR A 32 0.87 -31.00 41.79
CA THR A 32 1.32 -32.40 41.89
C THR A 32 0.95 -32.96 43.26
N LYS A 33 0.49 -34.21 43.36
CA LYS A 33 0.86 -35.13 44.45
C LYS A 33 0.45 -36.61 44.16
N PRO A 34 1.12 -37.61 44.78
CA PRO A 34 0.99 -39.03 44.45
C PRO A 34 0.20 -39.85 45.48
N GLY A 35 -0.08 -41.12 45.16
CA GLY A 35 -0.61 -42.17 46.05
C GLY A 35 -0.22 -43.57 45.55
N LEU A 36 -0.09 -44.55 46.45
CA LEU A 36 0.59 -45.85 46.21
C LEU A 36 -0.34 -47.06 46.53
N GLU A 37 0.16 -48.28 46.26
CA GLU A 37 -0.31 -49.62 46.70
C GLU A 37 -1.40 -50.36 45.87
N ARG A 38 -1.47 -51.71 45.79
CA ARG A 38 -0.49 -52.83 45.88
C ARG A 38 -1.15 -54.13 45.35
N GLY A 39 -0.36 -55.08 44.81
CA GLY A 39 -0.73 -56.51 44.58
C GLY A 39 -1.64 -56.81 43.37
N THR A 40 -1.69 -58.01 42.78
CA THR A 40 -0.80 -59.21 42.79
C THR A 40 -1.13 -60.09 41.55
N ARG A 41 -0.22 -60.95 41.08
CA ARG A 41 -0.41 -61.80 39.86
C ARG A 41 -1.21 -63.10 40.10
N PRO A 42 -1.54 -63.86 39.04
CA PRO A 42 -0.77 -65.09 38.76
C PRO A 42 -0.28 -65.28 37.31
N GLN A 43 0.53 -66.33 37.07
CA GLN A 43 1.31 -66.65 35.84
C GLN A 43 0.73 -67.87 35.06
N ILE A 44 1.42 -68.25 33.95
CA ILE A 44 1.65 -69.59 33.31
C ILE A 44 1.40 -69.56 31.78
N LEU A 45 2.17 -70.15 30.83
CA LEU A 45 3.59 -70.59 30.68
C LEU A 45 3.96 -70.57 29.14
N PRO A 46 5.22 -70.82 28.68
CA PRO A 46 5.73 -70.31 27.39
C PRO A 46 6.29 -71.33 26.36
N GLY A 47 6.81 -70.81 25.24
CA GLY A 47 7.85 -71.41 24.37
C GLY A 47 8.18 -70.49 23.18
N ARG A 48 9.35 -70.53 22.49
CA ARG A 48 10.69 -71.11 22.71
C ARG A 48 11.70 -70.26 21.87
N TYR A 49 12.97 -70.18 22.29
CA TYR A 49 14.12 -69.56 21.59
C TYR A 49 14.77 -70.55 20.56
N PRO A 50 15.75 -70.20 19.68
CA PRO A 50 16.87 -69.25 19.89
C PRO A 50 17.33 -68.32 18.72
N SER A 51 18.29 -67.44 19.07
CA SER A 51 19.10 -66.52 18.26
C SER A 51 20.54 -67.09 18.06
N PRO A 52 21.61 -66.36 17.65
CA PRO A 52 21.76 -65.00 17.07
C PRO A 52 22.67 -64.96 15.80
N HIS A 53 22.99 -63.76 15.25
CA HIS A 53 24.37 -63.30 14.93
C HIS A 53 24.41 -61.91 14.22
N LEU A 54 25.61 -61.30 14.18
CA LEU A 54 25.91 -59.93 13.71
C LEU A 54 26.12 -59.86 12.18
N CYS A 55 25.93 -58.67 11.58
CA CYS A 55 26.99 -57.91 10.86
C CYS A 55 26.47 -56.68 10.07
N THR A 56 27.20 -55.57 10.18
CA THR A 56 27.31 -54.47 9.19
C THR A 56 28.65 -54.60 8.44
N PRO A 57 28.98 -53.88 7.33
CA PRO A 57 28.20 -52.97 6.48
C PRO A 57 28.28 -53.35 4.96
N ILE A 58 27.74 -52.53 4.04
CA ILE A 58 28.03 -52.61 2.58
C ILE A 58 28.25 -51.21 1.98
N PRO A 59 29.37 -50.97 1.24
CA PRO A 59 29.63 -49.74 0.47
C PRO A 59 29.50 -49.90 -1.06
N LEU A 60 29.67 -48.76 -1.77
CA LEU A 60 29.61 -48.49 -3.22
C LEU A 60 30.03 -49.60 -4.23
N ALA A 61 29.31 -49.64 -5.36
CA ALA A 61 29.90 -49.80 -6.71
C ALA A 61 29.03 -49.09 -7.78
N ALA A 62 29.66 -48.60 -8.85
CA ALA A 62 29.00 -47.86 -9.94
C ALA A 62 28.60 -48.77 -11.12
N LEU A 63 27.71 -48.31 -12.01
CA LEU A 63 27.54 -48.89 -13.35
C LEU A 63 27.35 -47.81 -14.43
N LEU A 64 28.04 -48.00 -15.56
CA LEU A 64 28.02 -47.14 -16.75
C LEU A 64 26.92 -47.55 -17.75
N LEU A 65 26.53 -46.61 -18.61
CA LEU A 65 25.62 -46.83 -19.75
C LEU A 65 26.38 -47.33 -21.00
N THR A 66 25.79 -48.27 -21.74
CA THR A 66 26.28 -48.82 -23.03
C THR A 66 25.11 -49.07 -24.04
N SER A 67 25.38 -49.47 -25.30
CA SER A 67 24.54 -49.24 -26.52
C SER A 67 24.34 -50.49 -27.42
N ALA A 68 23.61 -50.54 -28.57
CA ALA A 68 23.12 -49.47 -29.48
C ALA A 68 21.82 -49.70 -30.35
N PRO A 69 21.68 -50.66 -31.31
CA PRO A 69 21.10 -50.31 -32.64
C PRO A 69 20.00 -51.29 -33.21
N PRO A 70 19.55 -51.25 -34.51
CA PRO A 70 19.15 -50.15 -35.44
C PRO A 70 17.91 -50.40 -36.41
N TYR A 71 17.45 -49.31 -37.10
CA TYR A 71 16.81 -49.21 -38.48
C TYR A 71 15.40 -49.81 -38.80
N PRO A 72 14.66 -49.42 -39.91
CA PRO A 72 15.05 -48.75 -41.19
C PRO A 72 14.20 -47.52 -41.70
N ARG A 73 14.49 -46.99 -42.92
CA ARG A 73 13.78 -45.91 -43.70
C ARG A 73 13.02 -46.49 -44.93
N PRO A 74 12.10 -45.79 -45.66
CA PRO A 74 12.41 -44.77 -46.74
C PRO A 74 11.24 -43.74 -47.00
N PRO A 75 11.10 -42.99 -48.15
CA PRO A 75 12.02 -42.50 -49.20
C PRO A 75 12.03 -40.94 -49.39
N PHE A 76 12.73 -40.46 -50.44
CA PHE A 76 13.01 -39.05 -50.80
C PHE A 76 12.01 -38.39 -51.79
N PHE A 77 12.01 -37.05 -51.85
CA PHE A 77 11.90 -36.25 -53.11
C PHE A 77 12.75 -34.96 -53.02
N SER A 78 13.11 -34.37 -54.18
CA SER A 78 14.18 -33.35 -54.35
C SER A 78 13.67 -31.89 -54.53
N PRO A 79 14.56 -30.86 -54.45
CA PRO A 79 14.18 -29.45 -54.27
C PRO A 79 14.02 -28.64 -55.58
N LEU A 80 13.41 -27.44 -55.47
CA LEU A 80 13.34 -26.42 -56.51
C LEU A 80 13.80 -25.04 -56.01
N HIS A 81 14.26 -24.20 -56.95
CA HIS A 81 15.01 -22.96 -56.71
C HIS A 81 14.23 -21.82 -56.00
N PRO A 82 14.93 -20.95 -55.25
CA PRO A 82 14.41 -19.65 -54.83
C PRO A 82 14.59 -18.60 -55.93
N HIS A 83 13.50 -17.93 -56.33
CA HIS A 83 13.58 -16.70 -57.12
C HIS A 83 13.69 -15.47 -56.22
N THR A 84 14.57 -14.56 -56.64
CA THR A 84 14.88 -13.28 -55.99
C THR A 84 13.74 -12.27 -56.07
N LEU A 85 13.55 -11.48 -55.01
CA LEU A 85 13.19 -10.07 -55.14
C LEU A 85 13.74 -9.26 -53.96
N LYS A 86 14.13 -8.02 -54.25
CA LYS A 86 15.06 -7.21 -53.45
C LYS A 86 14.33 -6.41 -52.37
N LEU A 87 14.93 -6.33 -51.18
CA LEU A 87 14.73 -5.24 -50.22
C LEU A 87 16.07 -4.51 -50.01
N PRO A 88 16.08 -3.16 -49.95
CA PRO A 88 17.34 -2.41 -49.92
C PRO A 88 18.04 -2.48 -48.56
N ALA A 89 19.37 -2.55 -48.61
CA ALA A 89 20.23 -2.51 -47.43
C ALA A 89 20.38 -1.07 -46.87
N PRO A 90 20.64 -0.89 -45.56
CA PRO A 90 20.91 0.40 -44.97
C PRO A 90 22.33 0.90 -45.29
N THR A 91 22.49 2.21 -45.46
CA THR A 91 23.79 2.88 -45.65
C THR A 91 24.53 3.11 -44.32
N PRO A 92 25.84 2.77 -44.22
CA PRO A 92 26.69 3.09 -43.08
C PRO A 92 27.29 4.52 -43.17
N PRO A 93 27.97 5.03 -42.12
CA PRO A 93 28.08 6.47 -41.87
C PRO A 93 29.34 7.15 -42.46
N ALA A 94 29.31 8.48 -42.49
CA ALA A 94 30.48 9.34 -42.71
C ALA A 94 30.79 10.17 -41.45
N ALA A 95 32.08 10.38 -41.16
CA ALA A 95 32.54 11.11 -39.98
C ALA A 95 33.53 12.23 -40.34
N ALA A 96 33.45 13.34 -39.58
CA ALA A 96 34.43 14.42 -39.45
C ALA A 96 34.68 15.29 -40.73
N ILE A 97 35.29 16.49 -40.69
CA ILE A 97 36.06 17.24 -39.66
C ILE A 97 35.81 18.78 -39.82
N LEU A 98 36.29 19.59 -38.85
CA LEU A 98 36.79 20.99 -38.93
C LEU A 98 35.86 22.20 -38.64
N SER A 99 35.85 22.55 -37.34
CA SER A 99 36.39 23.81 -36.75
C SER A 99 35.76 25.20 -36.96
N SER A 100 35.75 25.92 -35.82
CA SER A 100 35.90 27.37 -35.62
C SER A 100 34.82 28.34 -36.14
N PHE A 101 34.13 29.00 -35.21
CA PHE A 101 34.45 30.39 -34.86
C PHE A 101 34.10 30.71 -33.39
N LEU A 102 34.76 31.72 -32.83
CA LEU A 102 34.78 32.09 -31.40
C LEU A 102 34.08 33.44 -31.14
N SER A 103 33.89 33.77 -29.86
CA SER A 103 33.42 35.06 -29.29
C SER A 103 31.92 35.38 -29.46
N ALA A 104 31.26 36.09 -28.54
CA ALA A 104 31.48 36.37 -27.10
C ALA A 104 30.20 37.05 -26.54
N LEU A 105 29.98 37.03 -25.22
CA LEU A 105 29.31 38.06 -24.36
C LEU A 105 28.99 37.45 -22.95
N PRO A 106 28.75 38.26 -21.90
CA PRO A 106 29.42 38.05 -20.59
C PRO A 106 28.53 37.47 -19.47
N PRO A 107 29.14 37.02 -18.33
CA PRO A 107 28.40 36.46 -17.21
C PRO A 107 27.66 37.51 -16.38
N ARG A 108 26.48 37.15 -15.85
CA ARG A 108 25.79 37.92 -14.79
C ARG A 108 26.18 37.41 -13.41
N ALA A 109 26.35 38.35 -12.49
CA ALA A 109 26.94 38.13 -11.18
C ALA A 109 25.99 37.46 -10.16
N LEU A 110 26.60 36.75 -9.21
CA LEU A 110 26.04 36.39 -7.91
C LEU A 110 25.82 37.66 -7.05
N PRO A 111 24.79 37.69 -6.19
CA PRO A 111 24.76 38.56 -5.02
C PRO A 111 25.19 37.81 -3.75
N GLU A 112 26.06 38.44 -2.95
CA GLU A 112 26.52 37.93 -1.66
C GLU A 112 25.44 37.95 -0.57
N PHE A 113 25.63 37.11 0.45
CA PHE A 113 24.96 37.22 1.74
C PHE A 113 25.31 38.55 2.44
N ARG A 114 24.30 39.36 2.80
CA ARG A 114 24.40 40.29 3.94
C ARG A 114 23.11 40.31 4.78
N SER A 115 23.31 40.42 6.08
CA SER A 115 22.29 40.41 7.12
C SER A 115 21.35 41.64 7.05
N GLY A 116 20.04 41.39 7.10
CA GLY A 116 19.00 42.42 7.09
C GLY A 116 17.90 42.12 8.10
N ARG A 117 17.74 43.01 9.09
CA ARG A 117 16.83 42.91 10.24
C ARG A 117 15.40 42.48 9.89
N GLN A 118 14.81 41.65 10.75
CA GLN A 118 13.37 41.42 10.81
C GLN A 118 12.59 42.74 10.81
N ARG A 119 11.59 42.86 9.93
CA ARG A 119 10.44 43.75 10.15
C ARG A 119 9.24 42.88 10.51
N LEU A 120 8.67 43.11 11.69
CA LEU A 120 7.36 42.56 12.01
C LEU A 120 6.34 43.13 11.02
N LEU A 121 5.65 42.26 10.28
CA LEU A 121 4.39 42.61 9.63
C LEU A 121 3.28 42.38 10.64
N THR A 122 2.81 43.48 11.23
CA THR A 122 1.64 43.50 12.11
C THR A 122 0.39 43.07 11.36
N VAL A 123 -0.24 41.99 11.82
CA VAL A 123 -1.57 41.58 11.36
C VAL A 123 -2.61 42.58 11.91
N PRO A 124 -3.53 43.12 11.09
CA PRO A 124 -4.57 44.00 11.60
C PRO A 124 -5.59 43.22 12.44
N SER A 125 -5.94 43.74 13.61
CA SER A 125 -6.93 43.14 14.51
C SER A 125 -8.32 43.14 13.88
N LEU A 126 -8.95 41.97 13.76
CA LEU A 126 -10.36 41.88 13.44
C LEU A 126 -11.19 42.35 14.64
N ALA A 127 -11.79 43.53 14.52
CA ALA A 127 -12.76 44.01 15.50
C ALA A 127 -14.02 43.13 15.48
N HIS A 128 -14.52 42.77 16.66
CA HIS A 128 -15.80 42.08 16.79
C HIS A 128 -16.92 42.88 16.12
N ARG A 129 -17.67 42.23 15.23
CA ARG A 129 -19.00 42.65 14.80
C ARG A 129 -19.97 41.53 15.13
N ASP A 130 -21.00 41.85 15.90
CA ASP A 130 -22.11 40.95 16.15
C ASP A 130 -22.81 40.59 14.83
N VAL A 131 -22.95 39.30 14.57
CA VAL A 131 -23.71 38.79 13.41
C VAL A 131 -24.96 38.12 13.94
N ALA A 132 -26.10 38.76 13.71
CA ALA A 132 -27.40 38.20 14.02
C ALA A 132 -27.64 36.89 13.26
N ALA A 133 -28.34 35.95 13.90
CA ALA A 133 -28.54 34.60 13.38
C ALA A 133 -29.39 34.59 12.10
N GLY A 134 -28.74 34.37 10.96
CA GLY A 134 -29.37 34.04 9.68
C GLY A 134 -28.60 32.90 9.01
N GLN A 135 -29.31 31.86 8.56
CA GLN A 135 -28.71 30.70 7.87
C GLN A 135 -28.24 31.07 6.45
N ASN A 136 -27.12 31.77 6.34
CA ASN A 136 -26.47 32.03 5.06
C ASN A 136 -25.85 30.75 4.50
N ARG A 137 -26.49 30.18 3.47
CA ARG A 137 -25.94 29.06 2.69
C ARG A 137 -24.75 29.55 1.85
N CYS A 138 -23.55 29.48 2.40
CA CYS A 138 -22.33 29.68 1.62
C CYS A 138 -22.17 28.52 0.61
N ARG A 139 -22.43 28.79 -0.68
CA ARG A 139 -22.11 27.87 -1.77
C ARG A 139 -20.67 28.07 -2.18
N HIS A 140 -19.92 26.97 -2.32
CA HIS A 140 -18.62 27.02 -2.95
C HIS A 140 -18.82 27.15 -4.47
N ILE A 141 -18.44 28.29 -5.04
CA ILE A 141 -18.58 28.61 -6.47
C ILE A 141 -17.19 28.48 -7.11
N SER A 142 -17.06 27.63 -8.13
CA SER A 142 -15.89 27.66 -9.00
C SER A 142 -15.96 28.90 -9.90
N GLN A 143 -14.85 29.61 -10.07
CA GLN A 143 -14.71 30.49 -11.24
C GLN A 143 -14.88 29.66 -12.52
N ALA A 144 -15.38 30.28 -13.59
CA ALA A 144 -16.01 29.61 -14.72
C ALA A 144 -15.31 28.31 -15.15
N SER A 145 -16.07 27.20 -15.17
CA SER A 145 -15.59 25.90 -15.62
C SER A 145 -14.94 26.06 -16.99
N ALA A 146 -13.64 25.77 -17.09
CA ALA A 146 -13.08 25.31 -18.36
C ALA A 146 -13.96 24.14 -18.82
N LYS A 147 -14.35 24.12 -20.10
CA LYS A 147 -15.24 23.07 -20.63
C LYS A 147 -14.68 21.71 -20.22
N VAL A 148 -15.46 20.94 -19.46
CA VAL A 148 -15.11 19.55 -19.16
C VAL A 148 -14.97 18.84 -20.50
N ASP A 149 -13.83 18.22 -20.72
CA ASP A 149 -13.65 17.37 -21.89
C ASP A 149 -14.50 16.11 -21.68
N VAL A 150 -15.57 16.01 -22.47
CA VAL A 150 -16.61 14.98 -22.34
C VAL A 150 -16.09 13.60 -22.77
N GLU A 151 -14.93 13.53 -23.43
CA GLU A 151 -14.22 12.27 -23.66
C GLU A 151 -13.44 11.79 -22.42
N LEU A 152 -13.06 12.70 -21.52
CA LEU A 152 -12.27 12.42 -20.31
C LEU A 152 -13.12 12.23 -19.04
N ASP A 153 -14.19 13.00 -18.85
CA ASP A 153 -14.93 13.02 -17.59
C ASP A 153 -16.43 13.35 -17.76
N TYR A 154 -17.21 13.25 -16.67
CA TYR A 154 -18.62 13.67 -16.63
C TYR A 154 -18.81 14.96 -15.82
N ASP A 155 -19.84 15.76 -16.14
CA ASP A 155 -20.09 17.02 -15.41
C ASP A 155 -20.55 16.85 -13.95
N ARG A 156 -21.24 15.74 -13.64
CA ARG A 156 -21.94 15.53 -12.36
C ARG A 156 -22.36 14.07 -12.11
N PRO A 157 -22.55 13.67 -10.84
CA PRO A 157 -23.21 12.41 -10.50
C PRO A 157 -24.66 12.38 -11.01
N LEU A 158 -25.18 11.17 -11.18
CA LEU A 158 -26.54 10.90 -11.64
C LEU A 158 -27.06 9.65 -10.94
N MET A 159 -27.93 9.83 -9.94
CA MET A 159 -28.48 8.72 -9.16
C MET A 159 -29.86 8.32 -9.71
N LYS A 160 -30.10 7.01 -9.77
CA LYS A 160 -31.34 6.36 -10.21
C LYS A 160 -31.97 5.50 -9.11
N THR A 161 -31.15 4.90 -8.25
CA THR A 161 -31.58 4.04 -7.13
C THR A 161 -30.79 4.36 -5.86
N GLU A 162 -31.17 3.75 -4.74
CA GLU A 162 -30.28 3.52 -3.61
C GLU A 162 -29.09 2.61 -4.00
N VAL A 163 -27.98 2.70 -3.26
CA VAL A 163 -26.76 1.92 -3.52
C VAL A 163 -26.40 1.05 -2.29
N PRO A 164 -26.28 -0.29 -2.43
CA PRO A 164 -26.39 -1.07 -3.67
C PRO A 164 -27.84 -1.17 -4.16
N GLY A 165 -28.06 -1.01 -5.47
CA GLY A 165 -29.37 -1.16 -6.10
C GLY A 165 -29.80 -2.62 -6.31
N PRO A 166 -30.98 -2.87 -6.90
CA PRO A 166 -31.53 -4.22 -7.07
C PRO A 166 -30.62 -5.16 -7.87
N ARG A 167 -29.96 -4.71 -8.94
CA ARG A 167 -29.04 -5.52 -9.74
C ARG A 167 -27.76 -5.81 -8.97
N SER A 168 -27.21 -4.82 -8.26
CA SER A 168 -26.07 -5.04 -7.36
C SER A 168 -26.37 -6.07 -6.29
N ARG A 169 -27.54 -5.99 -5.63
CA ARG A 169 -27.94 -6.93 -4.56
C ARG A 169 -28.08 -8.37 -5.06
N GLU A 170 -28.60 -8.58 -6.26
CA GLU A 170 -28.68 -9.91 -6.87
C GLU A 170 -27.28 -10.49 -7.16
N LEU A 171 -26.37 -9.68 -7.72
CA LEU A 171 -24.98 -10.12 -7.95
C LEU A 171 -24.21 -10.37 -6.64
N MET A 172 -24.46 -9.57 -5.60
CA MET A 172 -23.91 -9.80 -4.25
C MET A 172 -24.40 -11.12 -3.66
N LYS A 173 -25.70 -11.44 -3.80
CA LYS A 173 -26.26 -12.73 -3.38
C LYS A 173 -25.59 -13.89 -4.12
N GLN A 174 -25.38 -13.77 -5.44
CA GLN A 174 -24.73 -14.80 -6.25
C GLN A 174 -23.27 -15.02 -5.82
N LEU A 175 -22.49 -13.94 -5.64
CA LEU A 175 -21.11 -14.02 -5.15
C LEU A 175 -21.04 -14.62 -3.74
N ASN A 176 -22.01 -14.31 -2.88
CA ASN A 176 -22.06 -14.83 -1.51
C ASN A 176 -22.32 -16.35 -1.42
N MET A 177 -22.66 -17.01 -2.54
CA MET A 177 -22.75 -18.48 -2.62
C MET A 177 -21.38 -19.15 -2.77
N ILE A 178 -20.35 -18.42 -3.22
CA ILE A 178 -19.02 -18.98 -3.55
C ILE A 178 -17.87 -18.39 -2.73
N GLN A 179 -18.07 -17.26 -2.05
CA GLN A 179 -17.15 -16.65 -1.09
C GLN A 179 -17.92 -15.75 -0.12
N ASN A 180 -17.32 -15.26 0.96
CA ASN A 180 -17.95 -14.22 1.77
C ASN A 180 -17.99 -12.90 0.98
N GLY A 181 -19.20 -12.41 0.69
CA GLY A 181 -19.45 -11.19 -0.09
C GLY A 181 -19.74 -9.94 0.74
N GLU A 182 -19.66 -10.00 2.07
CA GLU A 182 -20.10 -8.90 2.97
C GLU A 182 -19.29 -7.61 2.80
N ALA A 183 -18.04 -7.71 2.33
CA ALA A 183 -17.20 -6.56 2.02
C ALA A 183 -17.57 -5.82 0.71
N VAL A 184 -18.46 -6.39 -0.11
CA VAL A 184 -18.85 -5.77 -1.40
C VAL A 184 -19.82 -4.62 -1.18
N HIS A 185 -19.44 -3.43 -1.65
CA HIS A 185 -20.30 -2.24 -1.53
C HIS A 185 -21.45 -2.22 -2.54
N PHE A 186 -21.17 -2.57 -3.80
CA PHE A 186 -22.05 -2.65 -4.97
C PHE A 186 -21.25 -3.24 -6.14
N PHE A 187 -21.91 -3.60 -7.26
CA PHE A 187 -21.22 -4.07 -8.48
C PHE A 187 -21.05 -2.93 -9.48
N CYS A 188 -19.91 -2.88 -10.16
CA CYS A 188 -19.54 -1.77 -11.05
C CYS A 188 -19.75 -2.12 -12.53
N ASN A 189 -20.10 -1.11 -13.34
CA ASN A 189 -19.98 -1.12 -14.79
C ASN A 189 -18.76 -0.26 -15.13
N TYR A 190 -17.63 -0.91 -15.40
CA TYR A 190 -16.36 -0.20 -15.64
C TYR A 190 -16.30 0.38 -17.04
N GLU A 191 -17.01 -0.21 -18.00
CA GLU A 191 -17.11 0.21 -19.40
C GLU A 191 -17.74 1.61 -19.52
N GLU A 192 -18.73 1.94 -18.69
CA GLU A 192 -19.36 3.27 -18.61
C GLU A 192 -18.70 4.21 -17.59
N SER A 193 -17.75 3.75 -16.80
CA SER A 193 -17.02 4.60 -15.85
C SER A 193 -15.99 5.47 -16.57
N ARG A 194 -15.87 6.76 -16.23
CA ARG A 194 -14.94 7.71 -16.89
C ARG A 194 -14.40 8.72 -15.90
N GLY A 195 -13.14 9.09 -16.07
CA GLY A 195 -12.50 10.16 -15.28
C GLY A 195 -12.64 9.92 -13.78
N ASN A 196 -13.32 10.85 -13.10
CA ASN A 196 -13.55 10.78 -11.65
C ASN A 196 -14.86 10.08 -11.26
N TYR A 197 -15.62 9.48 -12.19
CA TYR A 197 -16.91 8.85 -11.91
C TYR A 197 -16.92 7.34 -12.11
N LEU A 198 -17.39 6.66 -11.08
CA LEU A 198 -17.67 5.23 -11.08
C LEU A 198 -19.16 5.02 -11.36
N VAL A 199 -19.48 4.14 -12.31
CA VAL A 199 -20.83 3.73 -12.66
C VAL A 199 -21.12 2.34 -12.07
N ASP A 200 -22.28 2.16 -11.45
CA ASP A 200 -22.72 0.85 -10.96
C ASP A 200 -23.61 0.10 -11.97
N VAL A 201 -23.85 -1.18 -11.71
CA VAL A 201 -24.71 -2.04 -12.57
C VAL A 201 -26.20 -1.68 -12.53
N ASP A 202 -26.60 -0.78 -11.62
CA ASP A 202 -27.93 -0.20 -11.52
C ASP A 202 -28.02 1.14 -12.30
N GLY A 203 -26.91 1.58 -12.89
CA GLY A 203 -26.80 2.76 -13.72
C GLY A 203 -26.72 4.07 -12.93
N ASN A 204 -26.38 4.01 -11.63
CA ASN A 204 -25.98 5.17 -10.83
C ASN A 204 -24.57 5.59 -11.23
N ARG A 205 -24.34 6.90 -11.37
CA ARG A 205 -23.01 7.49 -11.59
C ARG A 205 -22.61 8.31 -10.37
N MET A 206 -21.51 7.94 -9.73
CA MET A 206 -21.03 8.54 -8.48
C MET A 206 -19.64 9.14 -8.65
N LEU A 207 -19.40 10.33 -8.09
CA LEU A 207 -18.06 10.92 -7.96
C LEU A 207 -17.23 10.05 -7.00
N ASP A 208 -16.13 9.47 -7.49
CA ASP A 208 -15.31 8.53 -6.74
C ASP A 208 -14.11 9.22 -6.08
N LEU A 209 -14.21 9.45 -4.78
CA LEU A 209 -13.13 9.98 -3.94
C LEU A 209 -12.42 8.87 -3.14
N TYR A 210 -12.55 7.62 -3.57
CA TYR A 210 -11.87 6.46 -2.99
C TYR A 210 -10.98 5.69 -3.99
N SER A 211 -11.23 5.81 -5.30
CA SER A 211 -10.38 5.37 -6.42
C SER A 211 -9.87 3.93 -6.31
N GLN A 212 -10.78 2.98 -6.00
CA GLN A 212 -10.43 1.57 -5.72
C GLN A 212 -9.32 1.45 -4.66
N ILE A 213 -9.54 2.05 -3.48
CA ILE A 213 -8.57 2.09 -2.37
C ILE A 213 -7.25 2.79 -2.77
N SER A 214 -7.34 3.99 -3.35
CA SER A 214 -6.20 4.79 -3.83
C SER A 214 -5.40 4.14 -4.97
N SER A 215 -5.95 3.22 -5.75
CA SER A 215 -5.18 2.48 -6.78
C SER A 215 -5.37 2.95 -8.22
N VAL A 216 -6.46 3.65 -8.56
CA VAL A 216 -6.62 4.24 -9.90
C VAL A 216 -5.81 5.55 -9.99
N PRO A 217 -4.83 5.66 -10.91
CA PRO A 217 -3.97 6.85 -10.96
C PRO A 217 -4.64 8.03 -11.67
N ILE A 218 -5.08 7.87 -12.92
CA ILE A 218 -5.50 8.97 -13.83
C ILE A 218 -6.97 8.87 -14.28
N GLY A 219 -7.82 8.29 -13.43
CA GLY A 219 -9.25 8.13 -13.73
C GLY A 219 -9.59 6.84 -14.49
N TYR A 220 -10.89 6.57 -14.56
CA TYR A 220 -11.45 5.42 -15.29
C TYR A 220 -11.44 5.67 -16.80
N ASN A 221 -11.18 4.63 -17.59
CA ASN A 221 -11.22 4.63 -19.06
C ASN A 221 -10.48 5.81 -19.73
N HIS A 222 -9.34 6.20 -19.16
CA HIS A 222 -8.54 7.31 -19.69
C HIS A 222 -8.16 7.08 -21.17
N PRO A 223 -8.48 7.98 -22.11
CA PRO A 223 -8.33 7.77 -23.56
C PRO A 223 -6.92 7.35 -24.00
N ALA A 224 -5.87 7.87 -23.34
CA ALA A 224 -4.49 7.47 -23.65
C ALA A 224 -4.22 5.97 -23.37
N LEU A 225 -4.82 5.40 -22.31
CA LEU A 225 -4.68 3.98 -21.98
C LEU A 225 -5.50 3.11 -22.94
N ILE A 226 -6.68 3.57 -23.36
CA ILE A 226 -7.49 2.91 -24.40
C ILE A 226 -6.70 2.89 -25.73
N LYS A 227 -6.15 4.03 -26.15
CA LYS A 227 -5.32 4.14 -27.35
C LYS A 227 -4.10 3.22 -27.31
N LEU A 228 -3.48 3.07 -26.14
CA LEU A 228 -2.37 2.15 -25.89
C LEU A 228 -2.79 0.67 -26.03
N LEU A 229 -3.99 0.31 -25.57
CA LEU A 229 -4.55 -1.05 -25.72
C LEU A 229 -4.95 -1.37 -27.16
N GLN A 230 -5.35 -0.37 -27.94
CA GLN A 230 -5.72 -0.50 -29.36
C GLN A 230 -4.52 -0.69 -30.30
N GLN A 231 -3.29 -0.50 -29.82
CA GLN A 231 -2.07 -0.67 -30.62
C GLN A 231 -1.76 -2.16 -30.90
N PRO A 232 -1.73 -2.63 -32.17
CA PRO A 232 -1.46 -4.03 -32.48
C PRO A 232 -0.13 -4.57 -31.92
N GLN A 233 0.91 -3.72 -31.88
CA GLN A 233 2.23 -4.08 -31.33
C GLN A 233 2.20 -4.40 -29.84
N ASN A 234 1.20 -3.91 -29.09
CA ASN A 234 1.11 -4.09 -27.65
C ASN A 234 0.41 -5.40 -27.24
N VAL A 235 -0.29 -6.08 -28.16
CA VAL A 235 -1.09 -7.29 -27.88
C VAL A 235 -0.26 -8.37 -27.19
N SER A 236 0.99 -8.59 -27.65
CA SER A 236 1.90 -9.59 -27.06
C SER A 236 2.14 -9.37 -25.57
N SER A 237 2.24 -8.12 -25.11
CA SER A 237 2.49 -7.78 -23.70
C SER A 237 1.35 -8.20 -22.75
N PHE A 238 0.13 -8.38 -23.26
CA PHE A 238 -1.03 -8.78 -22.45
C PHE A 238 -1.28 -10.29 -22.44
N ILE A 239 -0.85 -11.02 -23.48
CA ILE A 239 -1.09 -12.47 -23.60
C ILE A 239 0.15 -13.32 -23.26
N ASN A 240 1.36 -12.82 -23.51
CA ASN A 240 2.61 -13.54 -23.29
C ASN A 240 3.31 -13.06 -22.00
N ARG A 241 2.76 -13.42 -20.83
CA ARG A 241 3.33 -13.02 -19.54
C ARG A 241 4.62 -13.80 -19.22
N PRO A 242 5.80 -13.16 -19.19
CA PRO A 242 7.07 -13.85 -19.05
C PRO A 242 7.44 -14.14 -17.60
N ALA A 243 8.40 -15.06 -17.41
CA ALA A 243 9.12 -15.20 -16.16
C ALA A 243 10.26 -14.16 -16.09
N LEU A 244 9.93 -12.92 -15.71
CA LEU A 244 10.80 -11.75 -15.84
C LEU A 244 12.23 -11.91 -15.29
N GLY A 245 12.42 -12.70 -14.24
CA GLY A 245 13.73 -12.91 -13.64
C GLY A 245 14.68 -13.83 -14.42
N ILE A 246 14.21 -14.47 -15.49
CA ILE A 246 15.02 -15.36 -16.35
C ILE A 246 14.82 -15.11 -17.85
N LEU A 247 13.63 -14.66 -18.27
CA LEU A 247 13.26 -14.45 -19.68
C LEU A 247 12.52 -13.11 -19.85
N PRO A 248 13.16 -11.96 -19.55
CA PRO A 248 12.56 -10.65 -19.77
C PRO A 248 12.35 -10.38 -21.28
N PRO A 249 11.30 -9.63 -21.65
CA PRO A 249 11.11 -9.19 -23.04
C PRO A 249 12.17 -8.16 -23.43
N GLU A 250 12.45 -8.05 -24.73
CA GLU A 250 13.48 -7.17 -25.31
C GLU A 250 13.41 -5.72 -24.80
N ASN A 251 12.21 -5.16 -24.70
CA ASN A 251 11.97 -3.78 -24.29
C ASN A 251 11.88 -3.57 -22.77
N PHE A 252 12.11 -4.60 -21.93
CA PHE A 252 11.87 -4.51 -20.48
C PHE A 252 12.66 -3.38 -19.81
N VAL A 253 13.93 -3.22 -20.16
CA VAL A 253 14.80 -2.18 -19.58
C VAL A 253 14.35 -0.78 -20.02
N GLU A 254 13.90 -0.62 -21.27
CA GLU A 254 13.42 0.68 -21.76
C GLU A 254 12.08 1.06 -21.12
N GLN A 255 11.14 0.11 -21.01
CA GLN A 255 9.90 0.33 -20.26
C GLN A 255 10.16 0.72 -18.80
N LEU A 256 11.20 0.17 -18.15
CA LEU A 256 11.62 0.59 -16.82
C LEU A 256 12.20 2.02 -16.81
N LYS A 257 12.94 2.43 -17.85
CA LYS A 257 13.43 3.82 -18.00
C LYS A 257 12.29 4.81 -18.18
N GLU A 258 11.36 4.53 -19.09
CA GLU A 258 10.21 5.38 -19.39
C GLU A 258 9.25 5.50 -18.19
N SER A 259 9.10 4.42 -17.41
CA SER A 259 8.24 4.39 -16.23
C SER A 259 9.02 4.64 -14.92
N LEU A 260 9.35 3.58 -14.19
CA LEU A 260 9.79 3.61 -12.80
C LEU A 260 11.11 4.37 -12.58
N LEU A 261 12.14 4.12 -13.39
CA LEU A 261 13.44 4.79 -13.23
C LEU A 261 13.35 6.29 -13.54
N SER A 262 12.37 6.75 -14.34
CA SER A 262 12.10 8.18 -14.56
C SER A 262 11.55 8.92 -13.33
N VAL A 263 11.29 8.20 -12.24
CA VAL A 263 10.81 8.69 -10.94
C VAL A 263 11.57 8.02 -9.77
N ALA A 264 12.81 7.59 -9.99
CA ALA A 264 13.62 6.96 -8.94
C ALA A 264 13.87 7.91 -7.74
N PRO A 265 13.67 7.47 -6.48
CA PRO A 265 14.00 8.25 -5.30
C PRO A 265 15.49 8.62 -5.19
N LYS A 266 15.80 9.72 -4.52
CA LYS A 266 17.19 10.13 -4.27
C LYS A 266 17.99 9.01 -3.58
N GLY A 267 19.21 8.77 -4.07
CA GLY A 267 20.13 7.75 -3.55
C GLY A 267 19.80 6.30 -3.93
N MET A 268 18.65 6.01 -4.54
CA MET A 268 18.22 4.63 -4.86
C MET A 268 18.44 4.29 -6.34
N SER A 269 19.61 3.72 -6.65
CA SER A 269 20.00 3.33 -8.01
C SER A 269 19.43 1.99 -8.47
N GLN A 270 18.94 1.15 -7.56
CA GLN A 270 18.47 -0.21 -7.86
C GLN A 270 16.94 -0.30 -7.77
N ILE A 271 16.36 -1.22 -8.55
CA ILE A 271 14.92 -1.51 -8.53
C ILE A 271 14.66 -3.01 -8.72
N ILE A 272 13.67 -3.55 -8.00
CA ILE A 272 13.12 -4.88 -8.23
C ILE A 272 11.59 -4.77 -8.31
N THR A 273 11.00 -5.27 -9.40
CA THR A 273 9.55 -5.28 -9.62
C THR A 273 8.85 -6.46 -8.94
N MET A 274 7.61 -6.25 -8.51
CA MET A 274 6.75 -7.20 -7.79
C MET A 274 5.30 -7.05 -8.25
N ALA A 275 4.42 -8.01 -7.90
CA ALA A 275 3.02 -7.96 -8.37
C ALA A 275 2.10 -7.09 -7.50
N CYS A 276 2.40 -6.88 -6.21
CA CYS A 276 1.57 -6.10 -5.29
C CYS A 276 2.36 -5.55 -4.10
N GLY A 277 1.74 -4.69 -3.30
CA GLY A 277 2.36 -4.09 -2.10
C GLY A 277 2.88 -5.13 -1.10
N SER A 278 2.09 -6.17 -0.79
CA SER A 278 2.51 -7.21 0.16
C SER A 278 3.81 -7.89 -0.27
N CYS A 279 3.91 -8.41 -1.51
CA CYS A 279 5.15 -9.06 -1.95
C CYS A 279 6.30 -8.06 -2.21
N SER A 280 6.00 -6.77 -2.36
CA SER A 280 7.03 -5.71 -2.33
C SER A 280 7.64 -5.59 -0.93
N ASN A 281 6.81 -5.46 0.11
CA ASN A 281 7.25 -5.40 1.50
C ASN A 281 7.94 -6.70 1.97
N GLU A 282 7.40 -7.90 1.68
CA GLU A 282 8.05 -9.18 2.02
C GLU A 282 9.47 -9.29 1.41
N ASN A 283 9.65 -8.89 0.15
CA ASN A 283 10.96 -8.97 -0.49
C ASN A 283 11.89 -7.83 -0.06
N ALA A 284 11.37 -6.66 0.32
CA ALA A 284 12.15 -5.63 1.01
C ALA A 284 12.67 -6.14 2.37
N PHE A 285 11.83 -6.78 3.19
CA PHE A 285 12.27 -7.40 4.46
C PHE A 285 13.38 -8.43 4.24
N LYS A 286 13.22 -9.35 3.28
CA LYS A 286 14.27 -10.31 2.93
C LYS A 286 15.56 -9.62 2.48
N THR A 287 15.46 -8.56 1.66
CA THR A 287 16.62 -7.79 1.19
C THR A 287 17.36 -7.15 2.37
N ILE A 288 16.62 -6.59 3.34
CA ILE A 288 17.16 -6.03 4.59
C ILE A 288 17.83 -7.10 5.46
N PHE A 289 17.19 -8.26 5.68
CA PHE A 289 17.79 -9.35 6.44
C PHE A 289 19.05 -9.90 5.78
N MET A 290 19.08 -9.97 4.45
CA MET A 290 20.25 -10.38 3.66
C MET A 290 21.40 -9.38 3.79
N TRP A 291 21.12 -8.07 3.64
CA TRP A 291 22.09 -7.00 3.87
C TRP A 291 22.66 -7.06 5.29
N TYR A 292 21.80 -7.20 6.31
CA TYR A 292 22.25 -7.26 7.71
C TYR A 292 23.09 -8.52 7.99
N ARG A 293 22.73 -9.71 7.48
CA ARG A 293 23.60 -10.90 7.57
C ARG A 293 24.93 -10.72 6.84
N ASN A 294 24.95 -10.05 5.69
CA ASN A 294 26.19 -9.79 4.98
C ASN A 294 27.08 -8.79 5.75
N LYS A 295 26.49 -7.79 6.43
CA LYS A 295 27.22 -6.88 7.32
C LYS A 295 27.85 -7.61 8.52
N GLU A 296 27.16 -8.58 9.12
CA GLU A 296 27.72 -9.40 10.21
C GLU A 296 28.77 -10.42 9.73
N ARG A 297 28.57 -11.04 8.56
CA ARG A 297 29.46 -12.07 8.00
C ARG A 297 30.69 -11.48 7.27
N GLY A 298 30.61 -10.21 6.85
CA GLY A 298 31.61 -9.59 5.99
C GLY A 298 31.74 -10.32 4.65
N HIS A 299 32.99 -10.59 4.24
CA HIS A 299 33.31 -11.25 2.97
C HIS A 299 33.35 -12.79 3.05
N ALA A 300 33.04 -13.41 4.19
CA ALA A 300 33.06 -14.86 4.30
C ALA A 300 31.86 -15.52 3.57
N SER A 301 32.11 -16.69 2.97
CA SER A 301 31.07 -17.55 2.40
C SER A 301 30.09 -18.05 3.46
N PHE A 302 28.91 -18.51 3.03
CA PHE A 302 27.96 -19.19 3.92
C PHE A 302 28.63 -20.38 4.61
N SER A 303 28.42 -20.54 5.92
CA SER A 303 28.96 -21.71 6.64
C SER A 303 28.16 -22.96 6.26
N LYS A 304 28.77 -24.14 6.42
CA LYS A 304 28.07 -25.43 6.24
C LYS A 304 26.83 -25.51 7.15
N GLU A 305 26.96 -25.08 8.40
CA GLU A 305 25.88 -25.04 9.38
C GLU A 305 24.76 -24.08 8.97
N GLU A 306 25.07 -22.89 8.42
CA GLU A 306 24.05 -21.97 7.89
C GLU A 306 23.26 -22.62 6.74
N LEU A 307 23.93 -23.35 5.85
CA LEU A 307 23.30 -24.02 4.70
C LEU A 307 22.43 -25.23 5.12
N GLU A 308 22.86 -26.00 6.13
CA GLU A 308 22.11 -27.15 6.64
C GLU A 308 20.91 -26.71 7.48
N THR A 309 21.08 -25.75 8.38
CA THR A 309 20.03 -25.29 9.31
C THR A 309 18.95 -24.42 8.64
N CYS A 310 19.28 -23.66 7.58
CA CYS A 310 18.28 -22.85 6.88
C CYS A 310 17.20 -23.71 6.18
N MET A 311 17.56 -24.93 5.76
CA MET A 311 16.63 -25.86 5.10
C MET A 311 15.59 -26.46 6.05
N ILE A 312 15.79 -26.34 7.36
CA ILE A 312 14.92 -26.87 8.42
C ILE A 312 14.39 -25.78 9.37
N ASN A 313 14.43 -24.51 8.93
CA ASN A 313 13.94 -23.34 9.67
C ASN A 313 14.65 -23.09 11.03
N GLN A 314 15.94 -23.41 11.14
CA GLN A 314 16.73 -23.25 12.37
C GLN A 314 17.86 -22.23 12.23
N ALA A 315 18.28 -21.65 13.35
CA ALA A 315 19.51 -20.86 13.42
C ALA A 315 20.75 -21.79 13.31
N PRO A 316 21.90 -21.29 12.83
CA PRO A 316 22.18 -19.92 12.39
C PRO A 316 21.68 -19.57 10.97
N GLY A 317 21.26 -20.55 10.17
CA GLY A 317 20.81 -20.35 8.79
C GLY A 317 19.56 -19.47 8.66
N CYS A 318 18.62 -19.62 9.59
CA CYS A 318 17.49 -18.73 9.80
C CYS A 318 17.76 -17.82 11.02
N PRO A 319 18.21 -16.56 10.83
CA PRO A 319 18.46 -15.65 11.94
C PRO A 319 17.16 -15.15 12.57
N ASP A 320 17.13 -15.03 13.89
CA ASP A 320 16.00 -14.50 14.67
C ASP A 320 15.92 -12.97 14.63
N TYR A 321 16.04 -12.37 13.43
CA TYR A 321 15.99 -10.92 13.25
C TYR A 321 14.57 -10.37 13.34
N SER A 322 14.47 -9.06 13.57
CA SER A 322 13.21 -8.34 13.60
C SER A 322 13.16 -7.12 12.68
N ILE A 323 11.94 -6.75 12.28
CA ILE A 323 11.63 -5.46 11.66
C ILE A 323 10.80 -4.66 12.66
N LEU A 324 11.27 -3.47 13.03
CA LEU A 324 10.50 -2.55 13.86
C LEU A 324 9.38 -1.92 13.02
N SER A 325 8.18 -1.87 13.58
CA SER A 325 6.99 -1.32 12.95
C SER A 325 6.20 -0.44 13.93
N PHE A 326 5.17 0.25 13.45
CA PHE A 326 4.44 1.23 14.24
C PHE A 326 2.98 0.82 14.49
N MET A 327 2.46 1.11 15.68
CA MET A 327 1.03 1.00 15.98
C MET A 327 0.22 1.82 14.97
N GLY A 328 -0.89 1.28 14.48
CA GLY A 328 -1.71 1.87 13.40
C GLY A 328 -1.28 1.50 11.97
N ALA A 329 -0.07 0.99 11.75
CA ALA A 329 0.47 0.76 10.41
C ALA A 329 -0.29 -0.32 9.61
N PHE A 330 -0.20 -0.26 8.27
CA PHE A 330 -0.67 -1.32 7.37
C PHE A 330 0.29 -1.54 6.20
N HIS A 331 0.98 -2.69 6.23
CA HIS A 331 2.00 -3.08 5.26
C HIS A 331 1.62 -4.31 4.41
N GLY A 332 0.45 -4.90 4.65
CA GLY A 332 -0.08 -6.02 3.88
C GLY A 332 -0.73 -7.10 4.73
N ARG A 333 -0.99 -8.27 4.12
CA ARG A 333 -1.72 -9.39 4.77
C ARG A 333 -1.05 -10.76 4.63
N THR A 334 0.07 -10.87 3.92
CA THR A 334 0.97 -12.04 4.01
C THR A 334 1.68 -12.02 5.37
N MET A 335 2.14 -13.17 5.88
CA MET A 335 2.50 -13.31 7.30
C MET A 335 3.59 -12.33 7.81
N GLY A 336 4.62 -12.01 7.00
CA GLY A 336 5.65 -11.03 7.39
C GLY A 336 5.13 -9.59 7.39
N CYS A 337 4.37 -9.23 6.36
CA CYS A 337 3.65 -7.95 6.29
C CYS A 337 2.58 -7.79 7.37
N LEU A 338 1.97 -8.90 7.79
CA LEU A 338 0.94 -8.90 8.82
C LEU A 338 1.55 -8.76 10.22
N ALA A 339 2.76 -9.25 10.45
CA ALA A 339 3.49 -9.01 11.70
C ALA A 339 3.82 -7.52 11.89
N THR A 340 4.10 -6.78 10.81
CA THR A 340 4.36 -5.33 10.84
C THR A 340 3.09 -4.46 10.71
N THR A 341 1.94 -5.05 10.42
CA THR A 341 0.64 -4.36 10.34
C THR A 341 -0.04 -4.32 11.71
N HIS A 342 -0.52 -3.16 12.15
CA HIS A 342 -1.16 -2.96 13.46
C HIS A 342 -2.40 -2.05 13.36
N SER A 343 -3.19 -2.24 12.31
CA SER A 343 -4.28 -1.34 11.91
C SER A 343 -5.64 -1.63 12.53
N LYS A 344 -6.10 -2.89 12.52
CA LYS A 344 -7.40 -3.33 13.04
C LYS A 344 -7.31 -4.77 13.55
N ALA A 345 -7.98 -5.10 14.65
CA ALA A 345 -7.93 -6.43 15.26
C ALA A 345 -8.39 -7.55 14.29
N ILE A 346 -9.44 -7.30 13.50
CA ILE A 346 -9.98 -8.25 12.50
C ILE A 346 -9.00 -8.59 11.36
N HIS A 347 -7.93 -7.82 11.18
CA HIS A 347 -6.86 -8.17 10.24
C HIS A 347 -5.85 -9.18 10.83
N LYS A 348 -5.77 -9.27 12.16
CA LYS A 348 -4.65 -9.86 12.92
C LYS A 348 -5.02 -11.10 13.74
N ILE A 349 -6.27 -11.19 14.18
CA ILE A 349 -6.76 -12.28 15.03
C ILE A 349 -6.62 -13.63 14.32
N ASP A 350 -6.36 -14.69 15.09
CA ASP A 350 -6.20 -16.09 14.66
C ASP A 350 -5.02 -16.41 13.71
N ILE A 351 -4.20 -15.42 13.32
CA ILE A 351 -3.01 -15.63 12.48
C ILE A 351 -1.71 -15.63 13.32
N PRO A 352 -0.82 -16.64 13.19
CA PRO A 352 0.50 -16.62 13.82
C PRO A 352 1.33 -15.39 13.42
N SER A 353 2.17 -14.91 14.34
CA SER A 353 2.96 -13.69 14.17
C SER A 353 4.36 -13.80 14.78
N PHE A 354 5.21 -12.80 14.54
CA PHE A 354 6.58 -12.74 15.06
C PHE A 354 6.68 -11.81 16.28
N ASP A 355 7.50 -12.15 17.29
CA ASP A 355 7.90 -11.23 18.37
C ASP A 355 8.88 -10.20 17.79
N TRP A 356 8.34 -9.18 17.13
CA TRP A 356 9.06 -8.02 16.58
C TRP A 356 8.63 -6.73 17.32
N PRO A 357 9.49 -5.70 17.41
CA PRO A 357 9.16 -4.48 18.14
C PRO A 357 8.07 -3.66 17.43
N ILE A 358 7.15 -3.14 18.25
CA ILE A 358 6.05 -2.28 17.82
C ILE A 358 6.16 -0.96 18.60
N ALA A 359 6.52 0.11 17.91
CA ALA A 359 6.61 1.46 18.47
C ALA A 359 5.26 2.20 18.39
N PRO A 360 5.00 3.20 19.25
CA PRO A 360 3.89 4.13 19.03
C PRO A 360 4.14 5.02 17.81
N PHE A 361 3.10 5.28 17.01
CA PHE A 361 3.11 6.36 16.03
C PHE A 361 2.54 7.63 16.67
N PRO A 362 3.07 8.84 16.40
CA PRO A 362 2.59 10.08 17.01
C PRO A 362 1.11 10.33 16.77
N ARG A 363 0.34 10.62 17.83
CA ARG A 363 -1.07 11.01 17.73
C ARG A 363 -1.26 12.51 17.89
N LEU A 364 -1.08 13.25 16.80
CA LEU A 364 -1.21 14.72 16.80
C LEU A 364 -2.61 15.19 17.26
N LYS A 365 -2.60 16.25 18.08
CA LYS A 365 -3.75 17.08 18.45
C LYS A 365 -3.95 18.20 17.43
N TYR A 366 -5.20 18.62 17.26
CA TYR A 366 -5.64 19.59 16.25
C TYR A 366 -6.59 20.63 16.88
N PRO A 367 -6.60 21.90 16.43
CA PRO A 367 -5.76 22.51 15.38
C PRO A 367 -4.26 22.43 15.68
N LEU A 368 -3.41 22.35 14.65
CA LEU A 368 -1.97 22.08 14.84
C LEU A 368 -1.27 23.26 15.53
N GLU A 369 -1.77 24.46 15.24
CA GLU A 369 -1.31 25.76 15.71
C GLU A 369 -1.51 25.92 17.24
N ASP A 370 -2.56 25.31 17.77
CA ASP A 370 -2.93 25.39 19.19
C ASP A 370 -2.15 24.39 20.07
N PHE A 371 -1.58 23.33 19.47
CA PHE A 371 -0.96 22.20 20.17
C PHE A 371 0.52 21.95 19.78
N VAL A 372 1.23 22.99 19.34
CA VAL A 372 2.62 22.88 18.85
C VAL A 372 3.55 22.17 19.85
N LYS A 373 3.46 22.50 21.15
CA LYS A 373 4.33 21.92 22.18
C LYS A 373 3.97 20.48 22.49
N GLU A 374 2.69 20.18 22.63
CA GLU A 374 2.15 18.85 22.91
C GLU A 374 2.46 17.88 21.78
N ASN A 375 2.36 18.35 20.53
CA ASN A 375 2.69 17.58 19.34
C ASN A 375 4.21 17.29 19.27
N GLN A 376 5.06 18.28 19.55
CA GLN A 376 6.52 18.08 19.65
C GLN A 376 6.91 17.09 20.76
N GLN A 377 6.24 17.15 21.92
CA GLN A 377 6.47 16.23 23.05
C GLN A 377 6.05 14.79 22.71
N GLU A 378 4.91 14.62 22.04
CA GLU A 378 4.41 13.31 21.59
C GLU A 378 5.32 12.70 20.51
N GLU A 379 5.80 13.49 19.55
CA GLU A 379 6.76 13.04 18.55
C GLU A 379 8.10 12.65 19.18
N ALA A 380 8.62 13.44 20.12
CA ALA A 380 9.85 13.13 20.86
C ALA A 380 9.72 11.83 21.66
N ARG A 381 8.64 11.65 22.43
CA ARG A 381 8.36 10.41 23.18
C ARG A 381 8.32 9.18 22.26
N CYS A 382 7.67 9.28 21.11
CA CYS A 382 7.64 8.19 20.13
C CYS A 382 9.03 7.84 19.59
N LEU A 383 9.90 8.84 19.34
CA LEU A 383 11.28 8.63 18.88
C LEU A 383 12.15 7.97 19.96
N GLU A 384 12.02 8.39 21.22
CA GLU A 384 12.69 7.77 22.37
C GLU A 384 12.30 6.28 22.50
N GLU A 385 11.00 5.96 22.43
CA GLU A 385 10.51 4.57 22.49
C GLU A 385 10.98 3.70 21.32
N VAL A 386 11.18 4.27 20.11
CA VAL A 386 11.82 3.55 18.99
C VAL A 386 13.25 3.16 19.32
N GLU A 387 14.05 4.10 19.83
CA GLU A 387 15.46 3.85 20.19
C GLU A 387 15.57 2.81 21.34
N ASP A 388 14.73 2.92 22.35
CA ASP A 388 14.63 1.93 23.44
C ASP A 388 14.25 0.53 22.94
N LEU A 389 13.30 0.43 22.02
CA LEU A 389 12.90 -0.85 21.42
C LEU A 389 14.04 -1.50 20.64
N ILE A 390 14.82 -0.73 19.87
CA ILE A 390 16.00 -1.25 19.15
C ILE A 390 17.03 -1.83 20.13
N VAL A 391 17.36 -1.09 21.19
CA VAL A 391 18.30 -1.55 22.23
C VAL A 391 17.78 -2.79 22.95
N LYS A 392 16.49 -2.80 23.32
CA LYS A 392 15.81 -3.93 23.99
C LYS A 392 15.81 -5.19 23.14
N TYR A 393 15.49 -5.09 21.85
CA TYR A 393 15.44 -6.26 20.95
C TYR A 393 16.84 -6.77 20.57
N ARG A 394 17.84 -5.90 20.44
CA ARG A 394 19.26 -6.31 20.35
C ARG A 394 19.71 -7.10 21.59
N LYS A 395 19.33 -6.66 22.81
CA LYS A 395 19.60 -7.42 24.06
C LYS A 395 18.89 -8.77 24.10
N LYS A 396 17.64 -8.87 23.60
CA LYS A 396 16.89 -10.13 23.41
C LYS A 396 17.50 -11.10 22.38
N LYS A 397 18.60 -10.73 21.70
CA LYS A 397 19.15 -11.44 20.50
C LYS A 397 18.21 -11.43 19.29
N LYS A 398 17.17 -10.59 19.31
CA LYS A 398 16.21 -10.38 18.23
C LYS A 398 16.51 -9.12 17.42
N THR A 399 17.76 -8.98 16.96
CA THR A 399 18.31 -7.74 16.39
C THR A 399 17.39 -7.10 15.35
N VAL A 400 17.10 -5.80 15.53
CA VAL A 400 16.32 -5.02 14.56
C VAL A 400 17.16 -4.78 13.32
N ALA A 401 16.84 -5.49 12.23
CA ALA A 401 17.55 -5.35 10.96
C ALA A 401 17.09 -4.13 10.17
N GLY A 402 15.83 -3.72 10.34
CA GLY A 402 15.26 -2.53 9.73
C GLY A 402 14.02 -2.00 10.44
N ILE A 403 13.61 -0.80 10.04
CA ILE A 403 12.42 -0.08 10.50
C ILE A 403 11.53 0.15 9.28
N ILE A 404 10.25 -0.23 9.35
CA ILE A 404 9.25 0.09 8.32
C ILE A 404 8.28 1.17 8.79
N VAL A 405 7.97 2.15 7.93
CA VAL A 405 7.02 3.22 8.22
C VAL A 405 6.29 3.72 6.95
N GLU A 406 5.01 4.07 7.09
CA GLU A 406 4.24 4.83 6.07
C GLU A 406 4.49 6.35 6.29
N PRO A 407 4.74 7.17 5.25
CA PRO A 407 4.83 8.63 5.40
C PRO A 407 3.55 9.29 5.95
N ILE A 408 2.39 8.67 5.69
CA ILE A 408 1.11 8.97 6.33
C ILE A 408 0.40 7.63 6.53
N GLN A 409 0.18 7.20 7.78
CA GLN A 409 -0.43 5.90 8.04
C GLN A 409 -1.88 5.86 7.55
N SER A 410 -2.20 4.94 6.65
CA SER A 410 -3.48 4.96 5.95
C SER A 410 -4.60 4.20 6.70
N GLU A 411 -4.54 2.87 6.75
CA GLU A 411 -5.66 2.06 7.26
C GLU A 411 -5.91 2.25 8.77
N GLY A 412 -4.87 2.64 9.52
CA GLY A 412 -4.93 2.98 10.94
C GLY A 412 -5.68 4.27 11.26
N GLY A 413 -6.05 5.08 10.26
CA GLY A 413 -6.86 6.28 10.44
C GLY A 413 -6.23 7.58 9.97
N ASP A 414 -5.49 7.58 8.85
CA ASP A 414 -4.84 8.78 8.30
C ASP A 414 -4.02 9.53 9.37
N ASN A 415 -3.07 8.83 10.02
CA ASN A 415 -2.21 9.45 11.03
C ASN A 415 -1.02 10.14 10.33
N HIS A 416 -0.88 11.44 10.59
CA HIS A 416 0.23 12.28 10.15
C HIS A 416 1.23 12.49 11.29
N ALA A 417 2.49 12.71 10.93
CA ALA A 417 3.54 13.27 11.79
C ALA A 417 4.24 14.41 11.03
N SER A 418 5.03 15.23 11.73
CA SER A 418 5.86 16.28 11.13
C SER A 418 6.97 15.69 10.25
N ASP A 419 7.48 16.49 9.31
CA ASP A 419 8.64 16.07 8.51
C ASP A 419 9.91 15.89 9.39
N ASP A 420 10.02 16.68 10.47
CA ASP A 420 11.09 16.59 11.49
C ASP A 420 11.06 15.27 12.28
N PHE A 421 9.88 14.70 12.57
CA PHE A 421 9.76 13.34 13.11
C PHE A 421 10.42 12.31 12.17
N PHE A 422 10.16 12.40 10.86
CA PHE A 422 10.75 11.47 9.89
C PHE A 422 12.27 11.69 9.71
N TRP A 423 12.76 12.93 9.80
CA TRP A 423 14.20 13.22 9.83
C TRP A 423 14.89 12.52 11.00
N LYS A 424 14.37 12.72 12.21
CA LYS A 424 14.92 12.11 13.43
C LYS A 424 14.80 10.59 13.41
N LEU A 425 13.70 10.05 12.89
CA LEU A 425 13.52 8.61 12.74
C LEU A 425 14.53 8.00 11.74
N ARG A 426 14.79 8.69 10.61
CA ARG A 426 15.82 8.30 9.65
C ARG A 426 17.21 8.30 10.29
N ASP A 427 17.52 9.29 11.11
CA ASP A 427 18.78 9.38 11.84
C ASP A 427 18.93 8.29 12.91
N ILE A 428 17.86 7.95 13.65
CA ILE A 428 17.83 6.81 14.58
C ILE A 428 18.11 5.48 13.84
N ALA A 429 17.50 5.27 12.68
CA ALA A 429 17.77 4.09 11.85
C ALA A 429 19.26 3.99 11.50
N ARG A 430 19.85 5.08 11.00
CA ARG A 430 21.28 5.15 10.63
C ARG A 430 22.18 4.94 11.85
N LYS A 431 21.90 5.60 12.98
CA LYS A 431 22.64 5.50 14.26
C LYS A 431 22.76 4.07 14.76
N HIS A 432 21.69 3.27 14.63
CA HIS A 432 21.69 1.86 15.06
C HIS A 432 22.12 0.87 14.00
N GLY A 433 22.36 1.32 12.76
CA GLY A 433 22.65 0.47 11.62
C GLY A 433 21.46 -0.39 11.19
N CYS A 434 20.23 0.10 11.41
CA CYS A 434 18.99 -0.48 10.90
C CYS A 434 18.68 0.10 9.53
N ALA A 435 18.25 -0.73 8.57
CA ALA A 435 17.76 -0.24 7.29
C ALA A 435 16.46 0.54 7.46
N PHE A 436 16.31 1.69 6.79
CA PHE A 436 15.07 2.45 6.78
C PHE A 436 14.24 2.14 5.54
N LEU A 437 13.08 1.51 5.75
CA LEU A 437 12.12 1.09 4.74
C LEU A 437 10.90 2.01 4.77
N VAL A 438 10.69 2.75 3.68
CA VAL A 438 9.54 3.64 3.54
C VAL A 438 8.48 2.98 2.67
N ASP A 439 7.29 2.78 3.23
CA ASP A 439 6.14 2.19 2.53
C ASP A 439 5.33 3.28 1.85
N GLU A 440 5.54 3.44 0.53
CA GLU A 440 4.81 4.37 -0.33
C GLU A 440 3.74 3.67 -1.17
N VAL A 441 3.32 2.46 -0.78
CA VAL A 441 2.26 1.68 -1.46
C VAL A 441 0.91 2.43 -1.49
N GLN A 442 0.66 3.40 -0.60
CA GLN A 442 -0.57 4.22 -0.64
C GLN A 442 -0.35 5.73 -0.85
N THR A 443 0.78 6.27 -0.40
CA THR A 443 1.11 7.71 -0.51
C THR A 443 1.80 8.08 -1.83
N GLY A 444 2.47 7.12 -2.48
CA GLY A 444 3.15 7.32 -3.76
C GLY A 444 2.21 7.48 -4.95
N GLY A 445 2.74 8.02 -6.05
CA GLY A 445 2.00 8.30 -7.27
C GLY A 445 1.32 9.68 -7.29
N GLY A 446 1.83 10.66 -6.54
CA GLY A 446 1.51 12.08 -6.75
C GLY A 446 0.49 12.74 -5.82
N CYS A 447 -0.33 11.97 -5.11
CA CYS A 447 -1.51 12.50 -4.41
C CYS A 447 -1.23 13.49 -3.27
N THR A 448 0.01 13.54 -2.77
CA THR A 448 0.44 14.51 -1.75
C THR A 448 1.00 15.81 -2.33
N GLY A 449 0.97 16.00 -3.65
CA GLY A 449 1.58 17.13 -4.36
C GLY A 449 3.04 16.91 -4.78
N LYS A 450 3.62 15.77 -4.41
CA LYS A 450 4.93 15.26 -4.86
C LYS A 450 4.77 13.80 -5.28
N PHE A 451 5.67 13.29 -6.13
CA PHE A 451 5.49 11.95 -6.69
C PHE A 451 5.55 10.88 -5.60
N TRP A 452 6.54 10.98 -4.73
CA TRP A 452 6.64 10.26 -3.46
C TRP A 452 6.44 11.22 -2.29
N ALA A 453 5.71 10.81 -1.25
CA ALA A 453 5.41 11.67 -0.11
C ALA A 453 6.66 11.98 0.75
N HIS A 454 7.66 11.10 0.79
CA HIS A 454 8.91 11.34 1.48
C HIS A 454 9.74 12.49 0.88
N GLU A 455 9.48 12.90 -0.37
CA GLU A 455 10.16 14.06 -0.97
C GLU A 455 9.84 15.37 -0.21
N HIS A 456 8.73 15.43 0.53
CA HIS A 456 8.43 16.57 1.41
C HIS A 456 9.41 16.69 2.57
N TRP A 457 10.11 15.61 2.94
CA TRP A 457 11.18 15.64 3.93
C TRP A 457 12.42 16.37 3.40
N GLY A 458 12.58 16.59 2.09
CA GLY A 458 13.72 17.33 1.54
C GLY A 458 15.11 16.70 1.75
N LEU A 459 15.18 15.46 2.26
CA LEU A 459 16.43 14.73 2.51
C LEU A 459 17.09 14.26 1.21
N ASP A 460 18.42 14.26 1.16
CA ASP A 460 19.20 13.60 0.10
C ASP A 460 19.39 12.09 0.33
N ASP A 461 19.30 11.65 1.59
CA ASP A 461 19.32 10.25 2.02
C ASP A 461 18.01 9.89 2.75
N PRO A 462 16.85 9.91 2.06
CA PRO A 462 15.53 9.79 2.69
C PRO A 462 15.28 8.40 3.27
N ALA A 463 15.81 7.35 2.63
CA ALA A 463 15.62 5.95 3.02
C ALA A 463 16.67 5.04 2.36
N ASP A 464 16.72 3.79 2.81
CA ASP A 464 17.58 2.76 2.21
C ASP A 464 16.83 1.89 1.19
N VAL A 465 15.54 1.69 1.44
CA VAL A 465 14.59 0.95 0.59
C VAL A 465 13.25 1.69 0.59
N MET A 466 12.55 1.74 -0.55
CA MET A 466 11.18 2.29 -0.63
C MET A 466 10.30 1.37 -1.48
N THR A 467 9.17 0.94 -0.93
CA THR A 467 8.21 0.05 -1.59
C THR A 467 7.03 0.81 -2.19
N PHE A 468 6.47 0.30 -3.29
CA PHE A 468 5.38 0.93 -4.01
C PHE A 468 4.43 -0.11 -4.64
N SER A 469 3.18 0.30 -4.89
CA SER A 469 2.19 -0.44 -5.69
C SER A 469 1.00 0.49 -6.02
N LYS A 470 -0.25 -0.02 -6.01
CA LYS A 470 -1.48 0.77 -6.22
C LYS A 470 -1.43 1.65 -7.48
N LYS A 471 -1.32 2.98 -7.35
CA LYS A 471 -1.23 3.95 -8.48
C LYS A 471 -0.11 3.62 -9.46
N MET A 472 0.93 2.91 -9.00
CA MET A 472 2.05 2.48 -9.83
C MET A 472 1.73 1.30 -10.76
N MET A 473 0.50 0.76 -10.77
CA MET A 473 0.01 -0.35 -11.62
C MET A 473 0.68 -1.71 -11.37
N THR A 474 2.01 -1.75 -11.30
CA THR A 474 2.84 -2.83 -10.78
C THR A 474 3.21 -2.56 -9.32
N GLY A 475 3.72 -3.57 -8.61
CA GLY A 475 4.46 -3.38 -7.37
C GLY A 475 5.98 -3.35 -7.59
N GLY A 476 6.72 -3.10 -6.51
CA GLY A 476 8.17 -3.19 -6.48
C GLY A 476 8.78 -2.43 -5.32
N PHE A 477 10.10 -2.39 -5.32
CA PHE A 477 10.86 -1.52 -4.42
C PHE A 477 12.11 -0.97 -5.09
N PHE A 478 12.38 0.30 -4.81
CA PHE A 478 13.68 0.92 -5.03
C PHE A 478 14.57 0.68 -3.83
N HIS A 479 15.88 0.60 -4.04
CA HIS A 479 16.85 0.53 -2.94
C HIS A 479 18.21 1.08 -3.34
N LYS A 480 19.04 1.36 -2.32
CA LYS A 480 20.47 1.67 -2.49
C LYS A 480 21.23 0.47 -3.05
N GLU A 481 22.37 0.75 -3.67
CA GLU A 481 23.25 -0.28 -4.25
C GLU A 481 23.80 -1.26 -3.22
N GLU A 482 24.12 -0.82 -2.00
CA GLU A 482 24.62 -1.68 -0.92
C GLU A 482 23.62 -2.78 -0.49
N PHE A 483 22.32 -2.60 -0.79
CA PHE A 483 21.26 -3.57 -0.52
C PHE A 483 21.08 -4.61 -1.64
N ARG A 484 21.83 -4.50 -2.76
CA ARG A 484 21.74 -5.43 -3.89
C ARG A 484 22.01 -6.88 -3.43
N PRO A 485 21.11 -7.84 -3.73
CA PRO A 485 21.36 -9.26 -3.49
C PRO A 485 22.70 -9.72 -4.05
N ASN A 486 23.54 -10.30 -3.18
CA ASN A 486 24.88 -10.80 -3.52
C ASN A 486 24.87 -12.08 -4.37
N ALA A 487 23.71 -12.70 -4.57
CA ALA A 487 23.51 -13.86 -5.43
C ALA A 487 22.09 -13.83 -6.02
N PRO A 488 21.88 -14.39 -7.25
CA PRO A 488 20.55 -14.53 -7.84
C PRO A 488 19.67 -15.50 -7.04
N TYR A 489 18.40 -15.62 -7.45
CA TYR A 489 17.37 -16.52 -6.88
C TYR A 489 16.97 -16.28 -5.40
N ARG A 490 17.67 -15.43 -4.63
CA ARG A 490 17.30 -15.08 -3.25
C ARG A 490 16.08 -14.16 -3.17
N ILE A 491 16.05 -13.15 -4.03
CA ILE A 491 14.88 -12.29 -4.29
C ILE A 491 14.35 -12.67 -5.66
N PHE A 492 13.32 -13.52 -5.68
CA PHE A 492 12.78 -14.11 -6.90
C PHE A 492 11.34 -14.57 -6.68
N ASN A 493 10.56 -14.64 -7.76
CA ASN A 493 9.33 -15.42 -7.89
C ASN A 493 9.03 -15.56 -9.39
N THR A 494 7.99 -16.32 -9.76
CA THR A 494 7.66 -16.65 -11.15
C THR A 494 7.53 -15.44 -12.07
N TRP A 495 6.94 -14.32 -11.61
CA TRP A 495 6.57 -13.21 -12.49
C TRP A 495 7.28 -11.88 -12.23
N LEU A 496 7.72 -11.60 -11.00
CA LEU A 496 8.36 -10.33 -10.60
C LEU A 496 7.64 -9.08 -11.14
N GLY A 497 6.30 -9.05 -11.07
CA GLY A 497 5.47 -8.02 -11.69
C GLY A 497 4.78 -8.53 -12.95
N ASP A 498 4.63 -7.66 -13.96
CA ASP A 498 3.92 -7.93 -15.21
C ASP A 498 4.23 -6.82 -16.24
N PRO A 499 4.84 -7.11 -17.41
CA PRO A 499 5.16 -6.10 -18.43
C PRO A 499 3.95 -5.28 -18.90
N SER A 500 2.75 -5.85 -18.92
CA SER A 500 1.54 -5.10 -19.29
C SER A 500 1.25 -3.95 -18.33
N LYS A 501 1.66 -4.07 -17.05
CA LYS A 501 1.51 -3.03 -16.04
C LYS A 501 2.59 -1.95 -16.16
N ASN A 502 3.81 -2.34 -16.54
CA ASN A 502 4.88 -1.38 -16.85
C ASN A 502 4.52 -0.53 -18.07
N LEU A 503 3.97 -1.15 -19.12
CA LEU A 503 3.48 -0.48 -20.33
C LEU A 503 2.39 0.55 -20.02
N LEU A 504 1.38 0.19 -19.21
CA LEU A 504 0.36 1.14 -18.74
C LEU A 504 0.96 2.24 -17.86
N LEU A 505 1.90 1.89 -16.97
CA LEU A 505 2.54 2.84 -16.06
C LEU A 505 3.38 3.90 -16.80
N ALA A 506 4.08 3.53 -17.88
CA ALA A 506 4.84 4.47 -18.69
C ALA A 506 3.96 5.61 -19.21
N GLU A 507 2.79 5.29 -19.79
CA GLU A 507 1.84 6.33 -20.21
C GLU A 507 1.21 7.05 -19.01
N VAL A 508 0.90 6.37 -17.89
CA VAL A 508 0.42 7.06 -16.67
C VAL A 508 1.40 8.12 -16.18
N ILE A 509 2.70 7.82 -16.16
CA ILE A 509 3.75 8.77 -15.75
C ILE A 509 3.92 9.89 -16.79
N ASN A 510 3.79 9.58 -18.09
CA ASN A 510 3.74 10.56 -19.17
C ASN A 510 2.57 11.56 -18.96
N ILE A 511 1.35 11.08 -18.69
CA ILE A 511 0.19 11.93 -18.36
C ILE A 511 0.48 12.81 -17.14
N ILE A 512 0.94 12.22 -16.02
CA ILE A 512 1.21 12.95 -14.78
C ILE A 512 2.21 14.11 -15.00
N LYS A 513 3.25 13.87 -15.80
CA LYS A 513 4.28 14.88 -16.14
C LYS A 513 3.75 15.92 -17.14
N ARG A 514 3.08 15.49 -18.22
CA ARG A 514 2.61 16.35 -19.32
C ARG A 514 1.47 17.28 -18.92
N GLU A 515 0.60 16.84 -18.02
CA GLU A 515 -0.61 17.57 -17.60
C GLU A 515 -0.48 18.18 -16.20
N ASP A 516 0.75 18.24 -15.68
CA ASP A 516 1.13 18.84 -14.39
C ASP A 516 0.26 18.39 -13.21
N LEU A 517 0.02 17.07 -13.13
CA LEU A 517 -0.94 16.52 -12.16
C LEU A 517 -0.46 16.60 -10.71
N LEU A 518 0.84 16.85 -10.47
CA LEU A 518 1.40 17.06 -9.13
C LEU A 518 1.02 18.44 -8.57
N ASN A 519 1.15 19.51 -9.37
CA ASN A 519 0.67 20.84 -8.96
C ASN A 519 -0.85 20.85 -8.86
N ASN A 520 -1.56 20.14 -9.75
CA ASN A 520 -3.00 19.94 -9.64
C ASN A 520 -3.41 19.29 -8.31
N ALA A 521 -2.76 18.19 -7.90
CA ALA A 521 -3.04 17.53 -6.63
C ALA A 521 -2.76 18.44 -5.41
N THR A 522 -1.75 19.32 -5.51
CA THR A 522 -1.49 20.37 -4.52
C THR A 522 -2.63 21.40 -4.47
N HIS A 523 -3.09 21.87 -5.63
CA HIS A 523 -4.09 22.93 -5.75
C HIS A 523 -5.50 22.47 -5.35
N ALA A 524 -6.01 21.42 -6.01
CA ALA A 524 -7.32 20.84 -5.70
C ALA A 524 -7.37 20.27 -4.27
N GLY A 525 -6.24 19.75 -3.78
CA GLY A 525 -6.07 19.33 -2.39
C GLY A 525 -6.22 20.47 -1.39
N LYS A 526 -5.61 21.63 -1.65
CA LYS A 526 -5.77 22.84 -0.82
C LYS A 526 -7.23 23.31 -0.78
N ILE A 527 -7.94 23.27 -1.90
CA ILE A 527 -9.37 23.64 -1.96
C ILE A 527 -10.22 22.67 -1.14
N LEU A 528 -10.00 21.36 -1.31
CA LEU A 528 -10.67 20.32 -0.51
C LEU A 528 -10.44 20.53 0.99
N LEU A 529 -9.17 20.69 1.41
CA LEU A 529 -8.81 20.86 2.83
C LEU A 529 -9.40 22.16 3.41
N THR A 530 -9.36 23.26 2.66
CA THR A 530 -9.95 24.55 3.09
C THR A 530 -11.45 24.44 3.29
N GLY A 531 -12.16 23.77 2.36
CA GLY A 531 -13.60 23.53 2.50
C GLY A 531 -13.94 22.57 3.65
N LEU A 532 -13.11 21.56 3.91
CA LEU A 532 -13.27 20.68 5.08
C LEU A 532 -13.07 21.43 6.40
N LEU A 533 -12.13 22.38 6.48
CA LEU A 533 -11.93 23.24 7.66
C LEU A 533 -13.13 24.17 7.90
N ASP A 534 -13.71 24.75 6.86
CA ASP A 534 -14.97 25.51 6.95
C ASP A 534 -16.15 24.63 7.43
N LEU A 535 -16.27 23.41 6.90
CA LEU A 535 -17.27 22.45 7.36
C LEU A 535 -17.05 22.02 8.83
N GLN A 536 -15.80 21.89 9.28
CA GLN A 536 -15.47 21.66 10.69
C GLN A 536 -15.91 22.83 11.58
N ALA A 537 -15.69 24.07 11.14
CA ALA A 537 -16.12 25.25 11.88
C ALA A 537 -17.65 25.37 11.97
N ARG A 538 -18.38 24.97 10.91
CA ARG A 538 -19.85 24.99 10.86
C ARG A 538 -20.52 23.80 11.55
N TYR A 539 -19.87 22.64 11.62
CA TYR A 539 -20.43 21.39 12.16
C TYR A 539 -19.46 20.67 13.13
N PRO A 540 -18.95 21.33 14.19
CA PRO A 540 -17.95 20.76 15.10
C PRO A 540 -18.47 19.54 15.89
N GLN A 541 -19.81 19.38 15.99
CA GLN A 541 -20.45 18.19 16.58
C GLN A 541 -20.36 16.94 15.70
N PHE A 542 -20.01 17.07 14.41
CA PHE A 542 -19.91 15.95 13.46
C PHE A 542 -18.53 15.79 12.83
N ILE A 543 -17.73 16.86 12.77
CA ILE A 543 -16.43 16.89 12.11
C ILE A 543 -15.38 17.41 13.10
N SER A 544 -14.26 16.71 13.19
CA SER A 544 -13.10 17.08 14.01
C SER A 544 -11.80 16.60 13.37
N ARG A 545 -10.66 17.20 13.79
CA ARG A 545 -9.31 16.80 13.36
C ARG A 545 -9.15 16.74 11.83
N VAL A 546 -9.75 17.69 11.09
CA VAL A 546 -9.51 17.85 9.64
C VAL A 546 -8.02 17.99 9.39
N ARG A 547 -7.51 17.18 8.45
CA ARG A 547 -6.07 17.06 8.16
C ARG A 547 -5.85 16.57 6.73
N GLY A 548 -4.68 16.88 6.17
CA GLY A 548 -4.30 16.36 4.86
C GLY A 548 -3.04 16.99 4.28
N ARG A 549 -2.53 16.38 3.20
CA ARG A 549 -1.43 16.89 2.37
C ARG A 549 -1.73 16.54 0.91
N GLY A 550 -1.80 17.54 0.03
CA GLY A 550 -2.38 17.36 -1.30
C GLY A 550 -3.85 16.91 -1.22
N THR A 551 -4.31 16.04 -2.12
CA THR A 551 -5.66 15.45 -2.06
C THR A 551 -5.81 14.33 -1.03
N PHE A 552 -4.71 13.93 -0.39
CA PHE A 552 -4.68 12.94 0.69
C PHE A 552 -5.17 13.58 2.00
N CYS A 553 -6.49 13.70 2.13
CA CYS A 553 -7.17 14.36 3.25
C CYS A 553 -8.02 13.38 4.08
N SER A 554 -8.34 13.75 5.31
CA SER A 554 -9.28 13.04 6.18
C SER A 554 -9.86 13.94 7.29
N PHE A 555 -10.89 13.43 7.98
CA PHE A 555 -11.39 13.96 9.25
C PHE A 555 -11.99 12.85 10.11
N ASP A 556 -12.19 13.13 11.40
CA ASP A 556 -12.79 12.23 12.37
C ASP A 556 -14.23 12.63 12.69
N THR A 557 -15.14 11.66 12.70
CA THR A 557 -16.51 11.78 13.24
C THR A 557 -16.54 11.45 14.73
N PRO A 558 -17.65 11.70 15.47
CA PRO A 558 -17.77 11.34 16.88
C PRO A 558 -17.52 9.85 17.14
N ASP A 559 -18.17 9.00 16.36
CA ASP A 559 -18.13 7.54 16.46
C ASP A 559 -18.25 6.85 15.08
N GLU A 560 -18.12 5.52 15.08
CA GLU A 560 -18.22 4.67 13.90
C GLU A 560 -19.63 4.67 13.26
N SER A 561 -20.71 4.75 14.05
CA SER A 561 -22.08 4.75 13.51
C SER A 561 -22.32 6.01 12.68
N VAL A 562 -21.88 7.17 13.17
CA VAL A 562 -21.90 8.44 12.43
C VAL A 562 -21.05 8.33 11.16
N ARG A 563 -19.83 7.77 11.26
CA ARG A 563 -18.94 7.52 10.11
C ARG A 563 -19.62 6.71 9.03
N ASN A 564 -20.18 5.56 9.39
CA ASN A 564 -20.83 4.63 8.47
C ASN A 564 -22.09 5.25 7.85
N LYS A 565 -22.92 5.95 8.64
CA LYS A 565 -24.11 6.67 8.15
C LYS A 565 -23.75 7.76 7.14
N LEU A 566 -22.77 8.62 7.44
CA LEU A 566 -22.34 9.70 6.53
C LEU A 566 -21.81 9.15 5.19
N ILE A 567 -21.04 8.07 5.20
CA ILE A 567 -20.59 7.41 3.97
C ILE A 567 -21.77 6.87 3.15
N VAL A 568 -22.75 6.20 3.77
CA VAL A 568 -23.92 5.65 3.06
C VAL A 568 -24.79 6.77 2.49
N ILE A 569 -25.02 7.86 3.23
CA ILE A 569 -25.79 9.02 2.74
C ILE A 569 -25.04 9.70 1.59
N ALA A 570 -23.72 9.93 1.70
CA ALA A 570 -22.91 10.50 0.63
C ALA A 570 -22.97 9.65 -0.64
N ARG A 571 -22.88 8.31 -0.51
CA ARG A 571 -22.99 7.38 -1.64
C ARG A 571 -24.36 7.47 -2.33
N ASN A 572 -25.45 7.46 -1.57
CA ASN A 572 -26.80 7.67 -2.09
C ASN A 572 -27.06 9.10 -2.64
N LYS A 573 -26.19 10.06 -2.34
CA LYS A 573 -26.15 11.41 -2.92
C LYS A 573 -25.15 11.55 -4.08
N GLY A 574 -24.50 10.47 -4.49
CA GLY A 574 -23.61 10.45 -5.66
C GLY A 574 -22.13 10.68 -5.37
N VAL A 575 -21.64 10.44 -4.15
CA VAL A 575 -20.20 10.52 -3.81
C VAL A 575 -19.73 9.27 -3.07
N VAL A 576 -18.72 8.58 -3.61
CA VAL A 576 -18.06 7.46 -2.92
C VAL A 576 -16.95 8.00 -2.01
N LEU A 577 -17.03 7.67 -0.72
CA LEU A 577 -16.06 8.03 0.31
C LEU A 577 -15.46 6.78 0.96
N GLY A 578 -14.20 6.87 1.39
CA GLY A 578 -13.53 5.79 2.13
C GLY A 578 -13.61 5.97 3.65
N GLY A 579 -13.70 4.87 4.39
CA GLY A 579 -13.46 4.84 5.84
C GLY A 579 -12.03 4.39 6.16
N CYS A 580 -11.46 4.92 7.24
CA CYS A 580 -10.21 4.44 7.87
C CYS A 580 -10.30 4.54 9.40
N GLY A 581 -9.37 3.88 10.10
CA GLY A 581 -9.45 3.70 11.56
C GLY A 581 -10.83 3.21 12.01
N ASP A 582 -11.24 3.61 13.20
CA ASP A 582 -12.56 3.28 13.76
C ASP A 582 -13.63 4.26 13.23
N LYS A 583 -13.31 5.57 13.20
CA LYS A 583 -14.28 6.67 13.05
C LYS A 583 -13.80 7.82 12.15
N SER A 584 -12.92 7.53 11.17
CA SER A 584 -12.44 8.54 10.23
C SER A 584 -13.02 8.33 8.83
N ILE A 585 -13.25 9.43 8.12
CA ILE A 585 -13.57 9.51 6.68
C ILE A 585 -12.34 10.04 5.96
N ARG A 586 -11.97 9.41 4.85
CA ARG A 586 -10.77 9.73 4.07
C ARG A 586 -11.07 9.96 2.60
N PHE A 587 -10.21 10.77 2.01
CA PHE A 587 -10.22 11.14 0.61
C PHE A 587 -9.00 10.53 -0.09
N ARG A 588 -9.27 9.77 -1.14
CA ARG A 588 -8.30 9.25 -2.11
C ARG A 588 -8.81 9.48 -3.53
N PRO A 589 -8.90 10.73 -4.01
CA PRO A 589 -9.26 10.99 -5.39
C PRO A 589 -8.19 10.49 -6.36
N THR A 590 -8.53 10.44 -7.65
CA THR A 590 -7.57 10.22 -8.73
C THR A 590 -6.73 11.47 -8.98
N MET A 591 -5.63 11.36 -9.73
CA MET A 591 -4.77 12.50 -10.10
C MET A 591 -5.44 13.49 -11.06
N VAL A 592 -6.52 13.07 -11.74
CA VAL A 592 -7.36 13.95 -12.59
C VAL A 592 -8.53 14.58 -11.83
N PHE A 593 -8.61 14.43 -10.50
CA PHE A 593 -9.50 15.22 -9.65
C PHE A 593 -9.11 16.71 -9.70
N ARG A 594 -10.09 17.60 -9.79
CA ARG A 594 -9.89 19.06 -10.02
C ARG A 594 -10.73 19.88 -9.03
N ASP A 595 -10.50 21.18 -8.99
CA ASP A 595 -11.15 22.15 -8.10
C ASP A 595 -12.69 22.07 -8.13
N HIS A 596 -13.28 21.95 -9.31
CA HIS A 596 -14.73 21.82 -9.47
C HIS A 596 -15.28 20.53 -8.86
N HIS A 597 -14.51 19.43 -8.88
CA HIS A 597 -14.84 18.20 -8.17
C HIS A 597 -14.78 18.37 -6.66
N ALA A 598 -13.82 19.14 -6.13
CA ALA A 598 -13.77 19.50 -4.72
C ALA A 598 -14.98 20.35 -4.31
N HIS A 599 -15.32 21.39 -5.08
CA HIS A 599 -16.49 22.22 -4.82
C HIS A 599 -17.81 21.43 -4.93
N LEU A 600 -17.93 20.53 -5.91
CA LEU A 600 -19.08 19.64 -6.06
C LEU A 600 -19.28 18.76 -4.82
N PHE A 601 -18.21 18.10 -4.35
CA PHE A 601 -18.24 17.34 -3.11
C PHE A 601 -18.63 18.22 -1.90
N LEU A 602 -17.95 19.35 -1.70
CA LEU A 602 -18.17 20.23 -0.54
C LEU A 602 -19.61 20.75 -0.48
N ASN A 603 -20.19 21.13 -1.63
CA ASN A 603 -21.58 21.56 -1.72
C ASN A 603 -22.55 20.40 -1.35
N ILE A 604 -22.37 19.21 -1.93
CA ILE A 604 -23.19 18.02 -1.60
C ILE A 604 -23.06 17.66 -0.12
N PHE A 605 -21.85 17.67 0.44
CA PHE A 605 -21.60 17.29 1.82
C PHE A 605 -22.11 18.34 2.83
N SER A 606 -22.05 19.63 2.48
CA SER A 606 -22.71 20.69 3.26
C SER A 606 -24.23 20.49 3.33
N ASP A 607 -24.88 20.13 2.22
CA ASP A 607 -26.31 19.83 2.21
C ASP A 607 -26.64 18.55 3.01
N ILE A 608 -25.75 17.55 3.05
CA ILE A 608 -25.89 16.37 3.91
C ILE A 608 -25.84 16.79 5.38
N LEU A 609 -24.80 17.50 5.81
CA LEU A 609 -24.61 17.91 7.21
C LEU A 609 -25.72 18.84 7.72
N ALA A 610 -26.22 19.74 6.87
CA ALA A 610 -27.36 20.60 7.20
C ALA A 610 -28.67 19.82 7.50
N ASN A 611 -28.78 18.58 7.01
CA ASN A 611 -29.93 17.70 7.22
C ASN A 611 -29.61 16.48 8.11
N PHE A 612 -28.39 16.38 8.63
CA PHE A 612 -27.95 15.27 9.47
C PHE A 612 -28.40 15.47 10.92
N LYS A 613 -29.11 14.49 11.47
CA LYS A 613 -29.68 14.48 12.83
C LYS A 613 -29.03 13.39 13.67
#